data_AF-A0AAQ4D7G6-F1
#
_entry.id   AF-A0AAQ4D7G6-F1
#
_cell.length_a   1.000
_cell.length_b   1.000
_cell.length_c   1.000
_cell.angle_alpha   90.00
_cell.angle_beta   90.00
_cell.angle_gamma   90.00
#
_symmetry.space_group_name_H-M   'P 1'
#
loop_
_entity.id
_entity.type
_entity.pdbx_description
1 polymer ?
#
loop_
_entity_poly.entity_id
_entity_poly.type
_entity_poly.pdbx_seq_one_letter_code
_entity_poly.pdbx_strand_id
1 'polypeptide(L)' 'MTAMDGNDQREWDIGLKGVEAFLNTSYNKSTGRNLFEVLYGYNPKFNDGVLREIAETEINVAWSNPEQL' A
#
# COMPACT_ATOMS: atom_id res chain seq x y z
N MET A 1 -17.20 -14.44 15.20
CA MET A 1 -16.43 -15.29 14.28
C MET A 1 -17.41 -15.77 13.23
N THR A 2 -17.53 -15.03 12.13
CA THR A 2 -18.49 -15.33 11.07
C THR A 2 -17.87 -16.43 10.22
N ALA A 3 -18.38 -17.65 10.34
CA ALA A 3 -18.01 -18.72 9.42
C ALA A 3 -18.50 -18.32 8.02
N MET A 4 -17.59 -18.35 7.03
CA MET A 4 -17.94 -18.17 5.63
C MET A 4 -18.94 -19.25 5.24
N ASP A 5 -20.12 -18.82 4.80
CA ASP A 5 -21.19 -19.67 4.28
C ASP A 5 -20.62 -20.57 3.17
N GLY A 6 -21.04 -21.84 3.13
CA GLY A 6 -20.43 -22.91 2.35
C GLY A 6 -20.47 -22.73 0.83
N ASN A 7 -21.06 -21.63 0.33
CA ASN A 7 -21.15 -21.29 -1.08
C ASN A 7 -19.96 -20.45 -1.60
N ASP A 8 -19.21 -19.78 -0.72
CA ASP A 8 -18.07 -18.88 -1.06
C ASP A 8 -16.70 -19.59 -1.10
N GLN A 9 -16.64 -20.89 -0.79
CA GLN A 9 -15.36 -21.61 -0.65
C GLN A 9 -14.66 -21.90 -1.98
N ARG A 10 -15.27 -21.61 -3.14
CA ARG A 10 -14.68 -21.89 -4.46
C ARG A 10 -13.83 -20.76 -5.03
N GLU A 11 -13.90 -19.56 -4.46
CA GLU A 11 -13.25 -18.35 -4.97
C GLU A 11 -12.14 -17.83 -4.03
N TRP A 12 -11.68 -18.67 -3.11
CA TRP A 12 -10.61 -18.31 -2.16
C TRP A 12 -9.31 -17.87 -2.86
N ASP A 13 -9.09 -18.40 -4.06
CA ASP A 13 -7.93 -18.12 -4.92
C ASP A 13 -7.95 -16.68 -5.46
N ILE A 14 -9.14 -16.11 -5.70
CA ILE A 14 -9.30 -14.71 -6.13
C ILE A 14 -8.73 -13.76 -5.08
N GLY A 15 -8.89 -14.08 -3.79
CA GLY A 15 -8.38 -13.29 -2.67
C GLY A 15 -6.90 -13.54 -2.33
N LEU A 16 -6.27 -14.56 -2.91
CA LEU A 16 -4.95 -15.04 -2.48
C LEU A 16 -3.87 -13.96 -2.61
N LYS A 17 -3.92 -13.15 -3.68
CA LYS A 17 -2.96 -12.05 -3.88
C LYS A 17 -3.12 -10.93 -2.87
N GLY A 18 -4.36 -10.63 -2.45
CA GLY A 18 -4.62 -9.67 -1.39
C GLY A 18 -4.08 -10.16 -0.04
N VAL A 19 -4.29 -11.44 0.26
CA VAL A 19 -3.77 -12.07 1.49
C VAL A 19 -2.24 -12.11 1.49
N GLU A 20 -1.61 -12.48 0.37
CA GLU A 20 -0.15 -12.49 0.20
C GLU A 20 0.45 -11.09 0.45
N ALA A 21 -0.15 -10.06 -0.16
CA ALA A 21 0.26 -8.67 0.07
C ALA A 21 0.10 -8.26 1.54
N PHE A 22 -1.03 -8.61 2.16
CA PHE A 22 -1.28 -8.28 3.57
C PHE A 22 -0.29 -8.96 4.52
N LEU A 23 0.01 -10.25 4.29
CA LEU A 23 0.96 -11.00 5.09
C LEU A 23 2.38 -10.45 4.96
N ASN A 24 2.81 -10.11 3.75
CA ASN A 24 4.16 -9.60 3.52
C ASN A 24 4.39 -8.20 4.12
N THR A 25 3.33 -7.43 4.34
CA THR A 25 3.40 -6.01 4.72
C THR A 25 2.94 -5.73 6.15
N SER A 26 2.30 -6.72 6.78
CA SER A 26 1.92 -6.67 8.19
C SER A 26 3.15 -6.64 9.10
N TYR A 27 3.13 -5.76 10.09
CA TYR A 27 4.19 -5.68 11.10
C TYR A 27 4.13 -6.86 12.06
N ASN A 28 5.28 -7.51 12.24
CA ASN A 28 5.45 -8.49 13.29
C ASN A 28 5.59 -7.77 14.65
N LYS A 29 4.83 -8.20 15.66
CA LYS A 29 4.81 -7.56 16.99
C LYS A 29 6.14 -7.66 17.74
N SER A 30 6.90 -8.72 17.53
CA SER A 30 8.15 -8.99 18.24
C SER A 30 9.33 -8.24 17.63
N THR A 31 9.38 -8.11 16.30
CA THR A 31 10.50 -7.46 15.60
C THR A 31 10.20 -6.02 15.21
N GLY A 32 8.92 -5.61 15.19
CA GLY A 32 8.49 -4.29 14.73
C GLY A 32 8.67 -4.07 13.22
N ARG A 33 9.01 -5.11 12.46
CA ARG A 33 9.28 -5.06 11.02
C ARG A 33 8.33 -5.97 10.25
N ASN A 34 8.05 -5.65 9.00
CA ASN A 34 7.31 -6.55 8.10
C ASN A 34 8.26 -7.44 7.29
N LEU A 35 7.74 -8.56 6.75
CA LEU A 35 8.54 -9.54 6.01
C LEU A 35 9.18 -8.94 4.76
N PHE A 36 8.46 -8.07 4.05
CA PHE A 36 8.98 -7.40 2.87
C PHE A 36 10.20 -6.53 3.20
N GLU A 37 10.13 -5.76 4.27
CA GLU A 37 11.24 -4.92 4.76
C GLU A 37 12.44 -5.78 5.17
N VAL A 38 12.21 -6.92 5.81
CA VAL A 38 13.29 -7.85 6.18
C VAL A 38 13.96 -8.45 4.94
N LEU A 39 13.20 -8.75 3.89
CA LEU A 39 13.71 -9.38 2.67
C LEU A 39 14.41 -8.40 1.74
N TYR A 40 13.85 -7.22 1.52
CA TYR A 40 14.31 -6.25 0.51
C TYR A 40 14.98 -5.00 1.11
N GLY A 41 14.92 -4.83 2.42
CA GLY A 41 15.57 -3.71 3.12
C GLY A 41 14.81 -2.38 3.04
N TYR A 42 13.62 -2.34 2.42
CA TYR A 42 12.78 -1.15 2.36
C TYR A 42 11.29 -1.49 2.56
N ASN A 43 10.51 -0.49 2.97
CA ASN A 43 9.06 -0.65 3.17
C ASN A 43 8.30 -0.25 1.89
N PRO A 44 7.51 -1.16 1.30
CA PRO A 44 6.75 -0.88 0.09
C PRO A 44 5.54 0.02 0.37
N LYS A 45 5.45 1.13 -0.34
CA LYS A 45 4.30 2.05 -0.28
C LYS A 45 3.29 1.68 -1.38
N PHE A 46 2.19 1.02 -1.01
CA PHE A 46 1.16 0.61 -1.98
C PHE A 46 0.18 1.75 -2.35
N ASN A 47 0.09 2.78 -1.51
CA ASN A 47 -0.78 3.94 -1.69
C ASN A 47 0.00 5.25 -1.91
N ASP A 48 1.11 5.20 -2.65
CA ASP A 48 1.77 6.43 -3.13
C ASP A 48 0.97 7.09 -4.28
N GLY A 49 -0.10 6.44 -4.76
CA GLY A 49 -1.00 6.95 -5.80
C GLY A 49 -1.90 8.11 -5.31
N VAL A 50 -2.33 8.94 -6.27
CA VAL A 50 -3.00 10.25 -6.10
C VAL A 50 -2.13 11.31 -5.43
N LEU A 51 -1.53 11.07 -4.27
CA LEU A 51 -0.68 12.07 -3.63
C LEU A 51 0.64 12.30 -4.36
N ARG A 52 1.30 11.26 -4.87
CA ARG A 52 2.48 11.42 -5.74
C ARG A 52 2.11 12.06 -7.06
N GLU A 53 0.96 11.69 -7.64
CA GLU A 53 0.47 12.26 -8.90
C GLU A 53 0.14 13.75 -8.75
N ILE A 54 -0.52 14.15 -7.66
CA ILE A 54 -0.76 15.55 -7.31
C ILE A 54 0.57 16.27 -7.05
N ALA A 55 1.48 15.69 -6.27
CA ALA A 55 2.78 16.31 -5.99
C ALA A 55 3.62 16.50 -7.27
N GLU A 56 3.67 15.49 -8.16
CA GLU A 56 4.35 15.58 -9.45
C GLU A 56 3.65 16.58 -10.39
N THR A 57 2.33 16.73 -10.30
CA THR A 57 1.56 17.72 -11.08
C THR A 57 1.78 19.15 -10.55
N GLU A 58 1.77 19.35 -9.23
CA GLU A 58 2.01 20.64 -8.57
C GLU A 58 3.47 21.10 -8.67
N ILE A 59 4.44 20.19 -8.62
CA ILE A 59 5.87 20.50 -8.85
C ILE A 59 6.11 20.96 -10.30
N ASN A 60 5.28 20.52 -11.26
CA ASN A 60 5.33 20.99 -12.65
C ASN A 60 4.56 22.30 -12.90
N VAL A 61 3.83 22.83 -11.91
CA VAL A 61 3.34 24.20 -11.94
C VAL A 61 4.46 25.08 -11.41
N ALA A 62 5.13 25.81 -12.30
CA ALA A 62 6.14 26.78 -11.92
C ALA A 62 5.59 27.65 -10.78
N TRP A 63 6.17 27.51 -9.59
CA TRP A 63 5.78 28.33 -8.46
C TRP A 63 6.05 29.79 -8.81
N SER A 64 4.99 30.58 -8.96
CA SER A 64 5.08 32.01 -9.24
C SER A 64 5.03 32.77 -7.92
N ASN A 65 6.03 33.61 -7.67
CA ASN A 65 6.07 34.45 -6.48
C ASN A 65 4.84 35.40 -6.50
N PRO A 66 3.98 35.40 -5.45
CA PRO A 66 2.79 36.24 -5.39
C PRO A 66 3.07 37.74 -5.41
N GLU A 67 4.32 38.17 -5.19
CA GLU A 67 4.75 39.57 -5.32
C GLU A 67 4.94 40.02 -6.78
N GLN A 68 4.81 39.12 -7.76
CA GLN A 68 4.96 39.41 -9.18
C GLN A 68 3.62 39.48 -9.95
N LEU A 69 2.49 39.51 -9.23
CA LEU A 69 1.12 39.63 -9.77
C LEU A 69 0.59 41.06 -9.72
#